data_AF-A0A4Q3EMV6-F1
#
_entry.id   AF-A0A4Q3EMV6-F1
#
_cell.length_a   1.000
_cell.length_b   1.000
_cell.length_c   1.000
_cell.angle_alpha   90.00
_cell.angle_beta   90.00
_cell.angle_gamma   90.00
#
_symmetry.space_group_name_H-M   'P 1'
#
loop_
_entity.id
_entity.type
_entity.pdbx_description
1 polymer ?
#
loop_
_entity_poly.entity_id
_entity_poly.type
_entity_poly.pdbx_seq_one_letter_code
_entity_poly.pdbx_strand_id
1 'polypeptide(L)' 'MQNTWLTVKESASYLRCSKPTLYRFLRKHNITPKKLIGKTLISKESLDAALAA' A
#
# COMPACT_ATOMS: atom_id res chain seq x y z
N MET A 1 -13.93 -3.41 12.57
CA MET A 1 -13.03 -2.33 12.14
C MET A 1 -11.60 -2.83 12.26
N GLN A 2 -10.99 -3.33 11.19
CA GLN A 2 -9.59 -3.79 11.22
C GLN A 2 -8.76 -2.84 10.34
N ASN A 3 -8.17 -1.81 10.94
CA ASN A 3 -7.15 -0.99 10.28
C ASN A 3 -5.84 -1.79 10.23
N THR A 4 -5.79 -2.76 9.31
CA THR A 4 -4.60 -3.58 9.06
C THR A 4 -3.63 -2.75 8.21
N TRP A 5 -2.65 -2.14 8.86
CA TRP A 5 -1.53 -1.50 8.19
C TRP A 5 -0.62 -2.59 7.62
N LEU A 6 -0.46 -2.60 6.31
CA LEU A 6 0.37 -3.56 5.59
C LEU A 6 1.76 -2.97 5.38
N THR A 7 2.79 -3.77 5.52
CA THR A 7 4.13 -3.38 5.08
C THR A 7 4.22 -3.36 3.54
N VAL A 8 5.26 -2.74 2.98
CA VAL A 8 5.53 -2.77 1.52
C VAL A 8 5.53 -4.20 0.97
N LYS A 9 6.10 -5.15 1.72
CA LYS A 9 6.19 -6.56 1.28
C LYS A 9 4.81 -7.21 1.24
N GLU A 10 4.01 -7.03 2.29
CA GLU A 10 2.65 -7.56 2.33
C GLU A 10 1.76 -6.90 1.27
N SER A 11 1.89 -5.59 1.08
CA SER A 11 1.15 -4.85 0.05
C SER A 11 1.51 -5.36 -1.36
N ALA A 12 2.80 -5.61 -1.61
CA ALA A 12 3.26 -6.18 -2.87
C ALA A 12 2.70 -7.60 -3.10
N SER A 13 2.67 -8.43 -2.06
CA SER A 13 2.04 -9.75 -2.12
C SER A 13 0.52 -9.68 -2.33
N TYR A 14 -0.15 -8.72 -1.68
CA TYR A 14 -1.60 -8.50 -1.80
C TYR A 14 -2.00 -8.14 -3.24
N LEU A 15 -1.26 -7.21 -3.84
CA LEU A 15 -1.47 -6.77 -5.23
C LEU A 15 -0.84 -7.71 -6.27
N ARG A 16 -0.19 -8.80 -5.83
CA ARG A 16 0.65 -9.69 -6.67
C ARG A 16 1.58 -8.91 -7.61
N CYS A 17 2.17 -7.83 -7.11
CA CYS A 17 2.97 -6.91 -7.91
C CYS A 17 4.38 -6.73 -7.35
N SER A 18 5.30 -6.27 -8.21
CA SER A 18 6.67 -5.95 -7.79
C SER A 18 6.70 -4.65 -6.97
N LYS A 19 7.62 -4.53 -6.00
CA LYS A 19 7.88 -3.31 -5.21
C LYS A 19 7.89 -2.00 -6.03
N PRO A 20 8.56 -1.90 -7.21
CA PRO A 20 8.50 -0.68 -8.03
C PRO A 20 7.10 -0.39 -8.57
N THR A 21 6.35 -1.42 -8.96
CA THR A 21 4.95 -1.31 -9.42
C THR A 21 4.06 -0.81 -8.28
N LEU A 22 4.28 -1.31 -7.06
CA LEU A 22 3.61 -0.82 -5.86
C LEU A 22 3.83 0.69 -5.68
N TYR A 23 5.06 1.18 -5.75
CA TYR A 23 5.34 2.62 -5.60
C TYR A 23 4.69 3.48 -6.70
N ARG A 24 4.67 2.98 -7.95
CA ARG A 24 3.99 3.65 -9.05
C ARG A 24 2.47 3.69 -8.82
N PHE A 25 1.90 2.61 -8.32
CA PHE A 25 0.49 2.50 -7.96
C PHE A 25 0.11 3.47 -6.83
N LEU A 26 0.90 3.51 -5.75
CA LEU A 26 0.71 4.46 -4.64
C LEU A 26 0.72 5.92 -5.13
N ARG A 27 1.67 6.26 -6.02
CA ARG A 27 1.72 7.59 -6.64
C ARG A 27 0.50 7.89 -7.51
N LYS A 28 0.05 6.92 -8.32
CA LYS A 28 -1.11 7.06 -9.21
C LYS A 28 -2.40 7.36 -8.43
N HIS A 29 -2.59 6.68 -7.30
CA HIS A 29 -3.79 6.83 -6.47
C HIS A 29 -3.62 7.84 -5.32
N ASN A 30 -2.53 8.63 -5.32
CA ASN A 30 -2.19 9.61 -4.27
C ASN A 30 -2.24 9.03 -2.84
N ILE A 31 -1.92 7.75 -2.68
CA ILE A 31 -1.94 7.07 -1.39
C ILE A 31 -0.70 7.51 -0.62
N THR A 32 -0.90 8.23 0.49
CA THR A 32 0.18 8.65 1.39
C THR A 32 0.58 7.48 2.29
N PRO A 33 1.76 6.86 2.07
CA PRO A 33 2.20 5.81 2.93
C PRO A 33 2.66 6.41 4.27
N LYS A 34 2.32 5.75 5.37
CA LYS A 34 2.79 6.14 6.70
C LYS A 34 4.20 5.61 6.89
N LYS A 35 5.18 6.51 6.86
CA LYS A 35 6.55 6.20 7.26
C LYS A 35 6.61 6.11 8.79
N LEU A 36 6.77 4.90 9.30
CA LEU A 36 7.29 4.66 10.64
C LEU A 36 8.80 4.48 10.55
N ILE A 37 9.53 4.78 11.62
CA ILE A 37 11.00 4.75 11.64
C ILE A 37 11.51 3.43 11.02
N GLY A 38 12.17 3.52 9.86
CA GLY A 38 12.71 2.41 9.08
C GLY A 38 11.70 1.57 8.25
N LYS A 39 10.39 1.80 8.35
CA LYS A 39 9.36 1.00 7.66
C LYS A 39 8.26 1.86 7.04
N THR A 40 7.91 1.55 5.80
CA THR A 40 6.75 2.14 5.13
C THR A 40 5.53 1.25 5.35
N LEU A 41 4.52 1.78 6.00
CA LEU A 41 3.22 1.14 6.20
C LEU A 41 2.18 1.76 5.26
N ILE A 42 1.31 0.92 4.73
CA ILE A 42 0.26 1.28 3.78
C ILE A 42 -1.05 0.79 4.35
N SER A 43 -2.06 1.66 4.40
CA SER A 43 -3.40 1.29 4.83
C SER A 43 -4.04 0.35 3.81
N LYS A 44 -4.49 -0.83 4.26
CA LYS A 44 -5.23 -1.76 3.40
C LYS A 44 -6.45 -1.11 2.76
N GLU A 45 -7.18 -0.27 3.50
CA GLU A 45 -8.33 0.47 2.98
C GLU A 45 -7.99 1.35 1.76
N SER A 46 -6.84 2.03 1.79
CA SER A 46 -6.39 2.84 0.66
C SER A 46 -6.01 1.99 -0.55
N LEU A 47 -5.46 0.79 -0.33
CA LEU A 47 -5.19 -0.15 -1.43
C LEU A 47 -6.47 -0.72 -2.02
N ASP A 48 -7.45 -1.05 -1.18
CA ASP A 48 -8.74 -1.59 -1.60
C ASP A 48 -9.53 -0.54 -2.39
N ALA A 49 -9.58 0.70 -1.88
CA ALA A 49 -10.19 1.84 -2.59
C ALA A 49 -9.52 2.13 -3.95
N ALA A 50 -8.21 1.90 -4.06
CA ALA A 50 -7.49 2.05 -5.32
C ALA A 50 -7.69 0.87 -6.29
N LEU A 51 -8.09 -0.30 -5.79
CA LEU A 51 -8.39 -1.48 -6.60
C LEU A 51 -9.85 -1.51 -7.08
N ALA A 52 -10.75 -0.91 -6.29
CA ALA A 52 -12.17 -0.75 -6.60
C ALA A 52 -12.50 0.45 -7.50
N ALA A 53 -11.49 1.25 -7.89
CA ALA A 53 -11.60 2.44 -8.75
C ALA A 53 -11.11 2.16 -10.17
#